data_AF-A0A6P5GYS3-F1
#
_entry.id   AF-A0A6P5GYS3-F1
#
_cell.length_a   1.000
_cell.length_b   1.000
_cell.length_c   1.000
_cell.angle_alpha   90.00
_cell.angle_beta   90.00
_cell.angle_gamma   90.00
#
_symmetry.space_group_name_H-M   'P 1'
#
loop_
_entity.id
_entity.type
_entity.pdbx_description
1 polymer ?
#
loop_
_entity_poly.entity_id
_entity_poly.type
_entity_poly.pdbx_seq_one_letter_code
_entity_poly.pdbx_strand_id
1 'polypeptide(L)'
;MASRDQEHRISIPDHNNAGGSGVSVGPGFINEEDVCSLPIEPADLGEEWIREVEDKIVSAFEDSTVLWHSDFKDETGPKICMLPLRDSQPRLETKGGLSQPSVVTIGPFHRQDRVSISDKEKWMIVGLMNLLCGLDLASCLVKIKNQVANARNSYSNLDVSDQSSGFKDDKSFAEMLLLDSYFILFMLTIKLRKGPTDYTLMPPTLNKFTEPPLKLFQDDHFKFLDIIFNKDDIALDLLILDNQIPFFVIEELLKELESEKPLHEYALEFFETIHPRSAQHCKDKNISPPEFLHLLDLFHWSRVPQNKYTLPRQLDSIDWVPHTPNAMELRESATVFEKKTSGSSLDITFQRRRFKGIIGVLDIPELHFRNYSSLIFYNLIAFEIQSSSRGRCTMAFSALMRNLLQTEEDVKLLRRSGILVSSSMTASQLTDLFERLSRLTENHQMPSDLSAICDQVLSYHNDRAYQFFRFIILWYFPNPQATFLVFVSGLLFVPTILQTIYAMIYHS
;
A
#
# COMPACT_ATOMS: atom_id res chain seq x y z
N MET A 1 42.93 24.84 47.52
CA MET A 1 43.23 23.52 48.11
C MET A 1 42.33 22.47 47.47
N ALA A 2 42.74 21.31 47.00
CA ALA A 2 43.99 20.79 46.47
C ALA A 2 43.60 19.49 45.73
N SER A 3 44.24 19.24 44.60
CA SER A 3 44.07 18.07 43.71
C SER A 3 44.19 16.73 44.45
N ARG A 4 43.54 15.69 43.92
CA ARG A 4 44.10 14.34 43.95
C ARG A 4 43.62 13.50 42.78
N ASP A 5 44.53 13.41 41.81
CA ASP A 5 44.67 12.37 40.80
C ASP A 5 44.72 10.97 41.42
N GLN A 6 44.19 9.98 40.70
CA GLN A 6 44.53 8.58 40.92
C GLN A 6 44.74 7.89 39.57
N GLU A 7 46.02 7.81 39.17
CA GLU A 7 46.53 6.90 38.15
C GLU A 7 46.41 5.45 38.65
N HIS A 8 46.03 4.53 37.76
CA HIS A 8 46.40 3.12 37.88
C HIS A 8 46.93 2.56 36.55
N ARG A 9 48.21 2.18 36.59
CA ARG A 9 49.00 1.53 35.53
C ARG A 9 48.81 0.01 35.52
N ILE A 10 48.68 -0.52 34.28
CA ILE A 10 49.33 -1.71 33.67
C ILE A 10 49.02 -3.12 34.21
N SER A 11 48.65 -4.02 33.28
CA SER A 11 49.20 -5.39 33.17
C SER A 11 49.01 -5.94 31.74
N ILE A 12 50.13 -6.16 31.04
CA ILE A 12 50.25 -6.94 29.79
C ILE A 12 50.85 -8.30 30.18
N PRO A 13 50.38 -9.44 29.65
CA PRO A 13 51.14 -10.68 29.66
C PRO A 13 51.75 -10.97 28.27
N ASP A 14 53.09 -10.96 28.21
CA ASP A 14 53.87 -11.64 27.19
C ASP A 14 54.07 -13.10 27.56
N HIS A 15 53.94 -14.01 26.59
CA HIS A 15 54.64 -15.30 26.61
C HIS A 15 55.01 -15.75 25.19
N ASN A 16 56.30 -15.62 24.88
CA ASN A 16 56.99 -16.35 23.81
C ASN A 16 57.42 -17.74 24.30
N ASN A 17 57.26 -18.76 23.44
CA ASN A 17 58.33 -19.64 22.90
C ASN A 17 57.83 -21.07 22.61
N ALA A 18 58.02 -21.55 21.36
CA ALA A 18 59.13 -22.44 20.98
C ALA A 18 58.83 -23.35 19.76
N GLY A 19 59.76 -23.35 18.79
CA GLY A 19 60.12 -24.46 17.88
C GLY A 19 59.32 -24.55 16.57
N GLY A 20 59.88 -24.59 15.36
CA GLY A 20 61.24 -24.77 14.87
C GLY A 20 61.23 -25.79 13.72
N SER A 21 61.58 -25.40 12.48
CA SER A 21 62.44 -26.13 11.53
C SER A 21 62.43 -25.43 10.16
N GLY A 22 63.61 -25.09 9.66
CA GLY A 22 63.79 -24.47 8.34
C GLY A 22 64.03 -25.46 7.21
N VAL A 23 63.92 -24.98 5.96
CA VAL A 23 64.66 -25.47 4.78
C VAL A 23 64.96 -24.28 3.85
N SER A 24 66.12 -24.37 3.22
CA SER A 24 66.90 -23.39 2.47
C SER A 24 66.49 -23.09 1.02
N VAL A 25 66.80 -21.84 0.64
CA VAL A 25 67.01 -21.14 -0.65
C VAL A 25 67.24 -21.96 -1.94
N GLY A 26 66.64 -21.47 -3.04
CA GLY A 26 67.18 -21.55 -4.41
C GLY A 26 67.01 -20.18 -5.13
N PRO A 27 67.98 -19.70 -5.94
CA PRO A 27 67.95 -18.34 -6.50
C PRO A 27 67.22 -18.31 -7.84
N GLY A 28 66.16 -17.51 -7.94
CA GLY A 28 65.47 -17.21 -9.18
C GLY A 28 65.55 -15.71 -9.45
N PHE A 29 66.36 -15.32 -10.43
CA PHE A 29 66.40 -13.99 -11.00
C PHE A 29 65.01 -13.61 -11.55
N ILE A 30 64.47 -12.45 -11.15
CA ILE A 30 63.36 -11.80 -11.83
C ILE A 30 63.71 -10.33 -12.02
N ASN A 31 63.55 -9.88 -13.26
CA ASN A 31 63.94 -8.60 -13.81
C ASN A 31 63.25 -7.41 -13.13
N GLU A 32 63.98 -6.30 -13.04
CA GLU A 32 63.44 -4.97 -12.79
C GLU A 32 62.63 -4.52 -14.02
N GLU A 33 61.34 -4.83 -14.05
CA GLU A 33 60.31 -4.16 -14.86
C GLU A 33 58.93 -4.66 -14.40
N ASP A 34 58.47 -4.19 -13.24
CA ASP A 34 57.05 -4.18 -12.83
C ASP A 34 56.89 -3.26 -11.60
N VAL A 35 56.95 -1.96 -11.87
CA VAL A 35 56.38 -0.95 -10.95
C VAL A 35 54.97 -0.66 -11.45
N CYS A 36 53.99 -1.03 -10.61
CA CYS A 36 52.54 -0.73 -10.67
C CYS A 36 51.67 -1.98 -10.80
N SER A 37 51.42 -2.67 -9.68
CA SER A 37 50.08 -3.08 -9.23
C SER A 37 50.21 -3.97 -7.99
N LEU A 38 50.14 -3.36 -6.81
CA LEU A 38 49.80 -4.11 -5.60
C LEU A 38 48.29 -4.43 -5.65
N PRO A 39 47.87 -5.67 -5.39
CA PRO A 39 46.46 -5.99 -5.26
C PRO A 39 45.93 -5.37 -3.95
N ILE A 40 44.91 -4.53 -4.05
CA ILE A 40 44.16 -4.03 -2.89
C ILE A 40 43.44 -5.24 -2.29
N GLU A 41 43.73 -5.56 -1.03
CA GLU A 41 43.07 -6.67 -0.33
C GLU A 41 41.57 -6.39 -0.11
N PRO A 42 40.72 -7.42 -0.09
CA PRO A 42 39.26 -7.27 0.05
C PRO A 42 38.78 -6.68 1.40
N ALA A 43 39.68 -6.47 2.37
CA ALA A 43 39.36 -5.84 3.65
C ALA A 43 39.32 -4.29 3.56
N ASP A 44 40.15 -3.67 2.71
CA ASP A 44 40.26 -2.20 2.63
C ASP A 44 39.02 -1.54 2.01
N LEU A 45 38.37 -2.20 1.04
CA LEU A 45 37.16 -1.66 0.39
C LEU A 45 35.96 -1.59 1.35
N GLY A 46 35.94 -2.40 2.40
CA GLY A 46 34.85 -2.41 3.40
C GLY A 46 34.94 -1.22 4.35
N GLU A 47 36.12 -0.95 4.89
CA GLU A 47 36.33 0.16 5.83
C GLU A 47 36.17 1.53 5.16
N GLU A 48 36.67 1.70 3.94
CA GLU A 48 36.53 2.95 3.20
C GLU A 48 35.06 3.27 2.90
N TRP A 49 34.27 2.25 2.51
CA TRP A 49 32.85 2.43 2.25
C TRP A 49 32.06 2.77 3.52
N ILE A 50 32.38 2.13 4.65
CA ILE A 50 31.77 2.46 5.94
C ILE A 50 32.05 3.91 6.32
N ARG A 51 33.31 4.36 6.20
CA ARG A 51 33.68 5.75 6.48
C ARG A 51 32.93 6.75 5.58
N GLU A 52 32.73 6.43 4.31
CA GLU A 52 31.94 7.28 3.41
C GLU A 52 30.47 7.38 3.82
N VAL A 53 29.87 6.27 4.27
CA VAL A 53 28.50 6.26 4.79
C VAL A 53 28.40 7.07 6.09
N GLU A 54 29.38 6.93 6.99
CA GLU A 54 29.45 7.73 8.22
C GLU A 54 29.61 9.22 7.92
N ASP A 55 30.45 9.60 6.95
CA ASP A 55 30.64 10.98 6.52
C ASP A 55 29.35 11.58 5.94
N LYS A 56 28.61 10.82 5.12
CA LYS A 56 27.28 11.22 4.62
C LYS A 56 26.29 11.48 5.75
N ILE A 57 26.30 10.64 6.80
CA ILE A 57 25.45 10.82 7.99
C ILE A 57 25.85 12.11 8.73
N VAL A 58 27.14 12.32 9.00
CA VAL A 58 27.63 13.51 9.71
C VAL A 58 27.30 14.79 8.93
N SER A 59 27.58 14.82 7.62
CA SER A 59 27.27 15.95 6.74
C SER A 59 25.76 16.27 6.73
N ALA A 60 24.90 15.27 6.78
CA ALA A 60 23.45 15.48 6.85
C ALA A 60 23.01 16.19 8.15
N PHE A 61 23.68 15.94 9.28
CA PHE A 61 23.40 16.63 10.54
C PHE A 61 23.96 18.05 10.58
N GLU A 62 25.18 18.28 10.10
CA GLU A 62 25.80 19.61 10.13
C GLU A 62 24.94 20.64 9.40
N ASP A 63 24.43 20.29 8.23
CA ASP A 63 23.55 21.16 7.45
C ASP A 63 22.12 21.27 7.99
N SER A 64 21.72 20.40 8.92
CA SER A 64 20.41 20.47 9.59
C SER A 64 20.37 21.53 10.69
N THR A 65 21.55 21.92 11.21
CA THR A 65 21.71 22.97 12.23
C THR A 65 21.72 24.39 11.65
N VAL A 66 21.76 24.53 10.32
CA VAL A 66 21.67 25.83 9.64
C VAL A 66 20.20 26.23 9.47
N LEU A 67 19.79 27.16 10.33
CA LEU A 67 18.54 27.93 10.30
C LEU A 67 18.12 28.33 8.87
N TRP A 68 16.87 28.05 8.49
CA TRP A 68 16.27 28.72 7.34
C TRP A 68 16.00 30.19 7.68
N HIS A 69 16.62 31.10 6.92
CA HIS A 69 15.97 32.35 6.56
C HIS A 69 14.91 32.04 5.51
N SER A 70 13.66 32.39 5.81
CA SER A 70 12.53 32.31 4.90
C SER A 70 12.69 33.34 3.77
N ASP A 71 13.07 32.88 2.58
CA ASP A 71 12.89 33.64 1.34
C ASP A 71 12.05 32.81 0.36
N PHE A 72 10.73 32.84 0.54
CA PHE A 72 9.80 32.50 -0.54
C PHE A 72 9.38 33.80 -1.24
N LYS A 73 9.81 33.96 -2.49
CA LYS A 73 9.14 34.84 -3.45
C LYS A 73 8.27 34.00 -4.38
N ASP A 74 7.03 34.46 -4.53
CA ASP A 74 6.13 34.15 -5.64
C ASP A 74 6.86 34.25 -6.97
N GLU A 75 6.64 33.29 -7.88
CA GLU A 75 6.43 33.61 -9.29
C GLU A 75 5.70 32.48 -10.05
N THR A 76 4.71 32.92 -10.81
CA THR A 76 3.72 32.21 -11.61
C THR A 76 4.27 31.66 -12.93
N GLY A 77 3.79 30.49 -13.38
CA GLY A 77 3.74 30.12 -14.82
C GLY A 77 3.84 28.62 -15.14
N PRO A 78 3.01 28.06 -16.05
CA PRO A 78 2.93 26.61 -16.30
C PRO A 78 3.90 26.14 -17.39
N LYS A 79 4.52 24.97 -17.24
CA LYS A 79 5.10 24.20 -18.37
C LYS A 79 4.98 22.69 -18.15
N ILE A 80 4.23 22.07 -19.06
CA ILE A 80 4.17 20.63 -19.36
C ILE A 80 5.16 20.36 -20.51
N CYS A 81 5.95 19.28 -20.44
CA CYS A 81 6.09 18.29 -21.54
C CYS A 81 6.98 17.09 -21.17
N MET A 82 6.48 15.91 -21.53
CA MET A 82 7.15 14.60 -21.58
C MET A 82 7.65 14.25 -23.00
N LEU A 83 8.43 13.15 -23.09
CA LEU A 83 8.52 12.08 -24.15
C LEU A 83 9.89 11.95 -24.86
N PRO A 84 10.27 10.76 -25.41
CA PRO A 84 9.52 9.48 -25.54
C PRO A 84 10.29 8.19 -25.16
N LEU A 85 9.56 7.08 -24.94
CA LEU A 85 9.99 5.73 -25.40
C LEU A 85 8.75 4.91 -25.82
N ARG A 86 8.73 4.50 -27.10
CA ARG A 86 7.89 3.44 -27.71
C ARG A 86 8.75 2.16 -27.72
N ASP A 87 8.25 0.95 -27.53
CA ASP A 87 7.17 0.29 -28.26
C ASP A 87 6.42 -0.79 -27.45
N SER A 88 5.20 -1.07 -27.91
CA SER A 88 4.36 -2.26 -27.65
C SER A 88 3.66 -2.41 -26.28
N GLN A 89 2.88 -1.39 -25.90
CA GLN A 89 1.47 -1.51 -25.44
C GLN A 89 0.94 -0.09 -25.16
N PRO A 90 -0.29 0.28 -25.55
CA PRO A 90 -0.79 1.62 -25.29
C PRO A 90 -1.05 1.76 -23.79
N ARG A 91 -0.11 2.39 -23.08
CA ARG A 91 -0.40 3.05 -21.80
C ARG A 91 -1.57 3.98 -22.07
N LEU A 92 -2.67 3.82 -21.32
CA LEU A 92 -3.85 4.65 -21.43
C LEU A 92 -3.46 6.08 -21.01
N GLU A 93 -3.03 6.90 -21.98
CA GLU A 93 -2.83 8.34 -21.81
C GLU A 93 -4.19 8.98 -21.52
N THR A 94 -4.58 9.00 -20.26
CA THR A 94 -5.66 9.86 -19.77
C THR A 94 -5.03 11.05 -19.06
N LYS A 95 -5.53 12.25 -19.37
CA LYS A 95 -5.11 13.57 -18.85
C LYS A 95 -5.33 13.76 -17.32
N GLY A 96 -5.06 12.73 -16.52
CA GLY A 96 -5.08 12.78 -15.05
C GLY A 96 -3.85 12.08 -14.49
N GLY A 97 -2.77 12.87 -14.35
CA GLY A 97 -1.56 12.62 -13.55
C GLY A 97 -1.08 11.18 -13.39
N LEU A 98 0.09 10.88 -13.96
CA LEU A 98 0.91 9.76 -13.49
C LEU A 98 1.00 9.81 -11.95
N SER A 99 0.84 8.67 -11.27
CA SER A 99 1.08 8.60 -9.83
C SER A 99 2.58 8.78 -9.60
N GLN A 100 3.00 10.02 -9.44
CA GLN A 100 4.37 10.39 -9.10
C GLN A 100 4.43 10.68 -7.59
N PRO A 101 5.51 10.29 -6.92
CA PRO A 101 5.70 10.66 -5.52
C PRO A 101 5.78 12.17 -5.37
N SER A 102 5.20 12.68 -4.29
CA SER A 102 5.07 14.11 -4.03
C SER A 102 5.95 14.61 -2.88
N VAL A 103 6.22 13.73 -1.92
CA VAL A 103 6.93 14.01 -0.68
C VAL A 103 8.23 13.23 -0.60
N VAL A 104 8.26 11.94 -0.97
CA VAL A 104 9.44 11.08 -0.87
C VAL A 104 9.54 10.04 -1.99
N THR A 105 10.74 9.94 -2.56
CA THR A 105 11.08 8.92 -3.55
C THR A 105 11.66 7.69 -2.84
N ILE A 106 11.31 6.51 -3.30
CA ILE A 106 11.73 5.21 -2.77
C ILE A 106 12.08 4.31 -3.95
N GLY A 107 13.21 3.64 -3.86
CA GLY A 107 13.68 2.80 -4.93
C GLY A 107 14.27 3.59 -6.10
N PRO A 108 14.50 2.91 -7.23
CA PRO A 108 15.32 3.46 -8.31
C PRO A 108 14.57 4.37 -9.31
N PHE A 109 13.26 4.18 -9.53
CA PHE A 109 12.58 4.77 -10.69
C PHE A 109 12.29 6.27 -10.58
N HIS A 110 11.98 6.75 -9.37
CA HIS A 110 11.63 8.16 -9.14
C HIS A 110 12.77 8.99 -8.55
N ARG A 111 13.99 8.45 -8.47
CA ARG A 111 15.07 9.07 -7.68
C ARG A 111 15.48 10.47 -8.15
N GLN A 112 15.28 10.77 -9.44
CA GLN A 112 15.59 12.08 -10.03
C GLN A 112 14.45 13.09 -9.90
N ASP A 113 13.29 12.65 -9.42
CA ASP A 113 12.13 13.52 -9.23
C ASP A 113 12.39 14.48 -8.06
N ARG A 114 11.89 15.72 -8.20
CA ARG A 114 12.00 16.73 -7.16
C ARG A 114 10.90 16.51 -6.13
N VAL A 115 11.29 16.11 -4.93
CA VAL A 115 10.40 15.88 -3.80
C VAL A 115 10.85 16.68 -2.57
N SER A 116 9.97 16.75 -1.56
CA SER A 116 10.23 17.53 -0.34
C SER A 116 11.28 16.88 0.56
N ILE A 117 11.34 15.55 0.60
CA ILE A 117 12.31 14.76 1.37
C ILE A 117 13.38 14.23 0.42
N SER A 118 14.55 14.85 0.45
CA SER A 118 15.73 14.45 -0.30
C SER A 118 16.50 13.32 0.40
N ASP A 119 17.48 12.76 -0.31
CA ASP A 119 18.38 11.74 0.25
C ASP A 119 19.15 12.23 1.47
N LYS A 120 19.37 13.54 1.58
CA LYS A 120 20.01 14.14 2.75
C LYS A 120 19.15 14.05 4.00
N GLU A 121 17.84 14.32 3.91
CA GLU A 121 16.93 14.10 5.03
C GLU A 121 16.89 12.61 5.41
N LYS A 122 16.94 11.70 4.43
CA LYS A 122 16.99 10.26 4.72
C LYS A 122 18.29 9.87 5.42
N TRP A 123 19.44 10.46 5.08
CA TRP A 123 20.70 10.19 5.78
C TRP A 123 20.68 10.67 7.23
N MET A 124 20.03 11.81 7.49
CA MET A 124 19.73 12.26 8.85
C MET A 124 18.89 11.23 9.60
N ILE A 125 17.87 10.66 8.95
CA ILE A 125 17.06 9.58 9.53
C ILE A 125 17.92 8.33 9.85
N VAL A 126 18.84 7.93 8.97
CA VAL A 126 19.76 6.81 9.23
C VAL A 126 20.59 7.07 10.47
N GLY A 127 21.14 8.27 10.63
CA GLY A 127 21.92 8.59 11.82
C GLY A 127 21.09 8.73 13.09
N LEU A 128 19.83 9.19 13.01
CA LEU A 128 18.89 9.13 14.13
C LEU A 128 18.58 7.68 14.51
N MET A 129 18.36 6.81 13.53
CA MET A 129 18.19 5.38 13.76
C MET A 129 19.45 4.76 14.39
N ASN A 130 20.64 5.18 13.97
CA ASN A 130 21.90 4.76 14.59
C ASN A 130 21.99 5.18 16.05
N LEU A 131 21.65 6.44 16.36
CA LEU A 131 21.65 6.96 17.72
C LEU A 131 20.61 6.26 18.61
N LEU A 132 19.40 6.02 18.09
CA LEU A 132 18.30 5.43 18.84
C LEU A 132 18.45 3.91 19.02
N CYS A 133 18.99 3.23 18.01
CA CYS A 133 18.97 1.78 17.91
C CYS A 133 20.36 1.12 17.96
N GLY A 134 21.45 1.90 18.01
CA GLY A 134 22.82 1.38 18.03
C GLY A 134 23.10 0.46 16.85
N LEU A 135 22.93 0.97 15.63
CA LEU A 135 23.04 0.17 14.41
C LEU A 135 24.48 -0.27 14.16
N ASP A 136 24.67 -1.55 13.86
CA ASP A 136 25.91 -2.02 13.25
C ASP A 136 25.86 -1.74 11.74
N LEU A 137 26.20 -0.50 11.36
CA LEU A 137 26.18 -0.05 9.96
C LEU A 137 27.03 -0.95 9.05
N ALA A 138 28.15 -1.47 9.55
CA ALA A 138 29.02 -2.38 8.80
C ALA A 138 28.30 -3.71 8.49
N SER A 139 27.69 -4.34 9.49
CA SER A 139 26.85 -5.54 9.30
C SER A 139 25.71 -5.26 8.31
N CYS A 140 25.02 -4.13 8.47
CA CYS A 140 23.90 -3.74 7.61
C CYS A 140 24.33 -3.60 6.14
N LEU A 141 25.45 -2.94 5.88
CA LEU A 141 25.99 -2.77 4.52
C LEU A 141 26.36 -4.11 3.88
N VAL A 142 26.98 -5.02 4.63
CA VAL A 142 27.30 -6.37 4.15
C VAL A 142 26.03 -7.15 3.80
N LYS A 143 25.01 -7.10 4.67
CA LYS A 143 23.71 -7.75 4.40
C LYS A 143 23.04 -7.20 3.15
N ILE A 144 22.98 -5.88 3.00
CA ILE A 144 22.41 -5.26 1.80
C ILE A 144 23.20 -5.60 0.55
N LYS A 145 24.53 -5.55 0.62
CA LYS A 145 25.41 -5.95 -0.51
C LYS A 145 25.12 -7.38 -0.98
N ASN A 146 24.91 -8.31 -0.04
CA ASN A 146 24.55 -9.69 -0.35
C ASN A 146 23.16 -9.83 -0.99
N GLN A 147 22.29 -8.84 -0.83
CA GLN A 147 20.94 -8.81 -1.40
C GLN A 147 20.83 -8.02 -2.72
N VAL A 148 21.86 -7.28 -3.14
CA VAL A 148 21.81 -6.43 -4.34
C VAL A 148 21.34 -7.18 -5.57
N ALA A 149 21.92 -8.35 -5.85
CA ALA A 149 21.56 -9.15 -7.02
C ALA A 149 20.07 -9.59 -7.00
N ASN A 150 19.59 -10.05 -5.84
CA ASN A 150 18.20 -10.45 -5.66
C ASN A 150 17.25 -9.26 -5.78
N ALA A 151 17.63 -8.11 -5.19
CA ALA A 151 16.85 -6.90 -5.24
C ALA A 151 16.76 -6.34 -6.67
N ARG A 152 17.86 -6.33 -7.44
CA ARG A 152 17.84 -5.96 -8.86
C ARG A 152 16.89 -6.83 -9.68
N ASN A 153 16.90 -8.14 -9.44
CA ASN A 153 15.99 -9.08 -10.12
C ASN A 153 14.50 -8.86 -9.80
N SER A 154 14.19 -8.07 -8.76
CA SER A 154 12.82 -7.72 -8.40
C SER A 154 12.26 -6.58 -9.25
N TYR A 155 13.08 -5.90 -10.05
CA TYR A 155 12.67 -4.80 -10.91
C TYR A 155 12.69 -5.20 -12.38
N SER A 156 11.55 -5.04 -13.06
CA SER A 156 11.49 -5.18 -14.52
C SER A 156 12.17 -3.98 -15.19
N ASN A 157 13.02 -4.22 -16.19
CA ASN A 157 13.69 -3.20 -16.99
C ASN A 157 14.82 -2.40 -16.30
N LEU A 158 15.33 -2.85 -15.15
CA LEU A 158 16.67 -2.44 -14.70
C LEU A 158 17.77 -3.19 -15.50
N ASP A 159 17.63 -3.26 -16.83
CA ASP A 159 18.69 -3.79 -17.65
C ASP A 159 19.86 -2.81 -17.65
N VAL A 160 21.06 -3.37 -17.53
CA VAL A 160 22.39 -2.76 -17.35
C VAL A 160 22.74 -1.68 -18.41
N SER A 161 21.91 -1.51 -19.44
CA SER A 161 22.09 -0.57 -20.55
C SER A 161 21.25 0.72 -20.46
N ASP A 162 20.25 0.82 -19.56
CA ASP A 162 19.45 2.04 -19.44
C ASP A 162 20.21 3.12 -18.64
N GLN A 163 20.71 4.12 -19.38
CA GLN A 163 21.55 5.21 -18.86
C GLN A 163 20.80 6.15 -17.91
N SER A 164 19.49 6.01 -17.77
CA SER A 164 18.63 6.90 -17.00
C SER A 164 18.54 6.59 -15.50
N SER A 165 18.77 5.34 -15.07
CA SER A 165 18.49 4.91 -13.69
C SER A 165 19.58 5.24 -12.66
N GLY A 166 20.73 5.79 -13.04
CA GLY A 166 21.79 6.25 -12.12
C GLY A 166 22.53 5.17 -11.32
N PHE A 167 22.01 3.94 -11.21
CA PHE A 167 22.52 2.87 -10.34
C PHE A 167 23.27 1.77 -11.10
N LYS A 168 24.32 2.17 -11.85
CA LYS A 168 25.16 1.25 -12.63
C LYS A 168 26.06 0.38 -11.76
N ASP A 169 26.48 0.88 -10.61
CA ASP A 169 27.33 0.19 -9.66
C ASP A 169 26.52 -0.41 -8.50
N ASP A 170 26.95 -1.57 -8.03
CA ASP A 170 26.30 -2.27 -6.91
C ASP A 170 26.42 -1.50 -5.59
N LYS A 171 27.43 -0.63 -5.47
CA LYS A 171 27.63 0.22 -4.30
C LYS A 171 26.52 1.27 -4.19
N SER A 172 26.29 2.10 -5.22
CA SER A 172 25.22 3.09 -5.19
C SER A 172 23.83 2.45 -5.03
N PHE A 173 23.59 1.29 -5.64
CA PHE A 173 22.33 0.56 -5.49
C PHE A 173 22.15 0.04 -4.07
N ALA A 174 23.20 -0.53 -3.46
CA ALA A 174 23.19 -0.94 -2.06
C ALA A 174 22.94 0.25 -1.12
N GLU A 175 23.58 1.39 -1.36
CA GLU A 175 23.34 2.60 -0.57
C GLU A 175 21.89 3.08 -0.67
N MET A 176 21.30 3.06 -1.87
CA MET A 176 19.88 3.38 -2.06
C MET A 176 18.97 2.43 -1.28
N LEU A 177 19.22 1.12 -1.36
CA LEU A 177 18.44 0.12 -0.62
C LEU A 177 18.54 0.34 0.88
N LEU A 178 19.74 0.59 1.41
CA LEU A 178 19.96 0.86 2.83
C LEU A 178 19.23 2.14 3.26
N LEU A 179 19.43 3.22 2.52
CA LEU A 179 18.88 4.54 2.83
C LEU A 179 17.35 4.52 2.87
N ASP A 180 16.73 3.99 1.82
CA ASP A 180 15.27 3.97 1.69
C ASP A 180 14.64 2.97 2.65
N SER A 181 15.29 1.83 2.90
CA SER A 181 14.81 0.86 3.90
C SER A 181 14.82 1.46 5.30
N TYR A 182 15.88 2.15 5.70
CA TYR A 182 15.91 2.79 7.02
C TYR A 182 14.95 3.96 7.14
N PHE A 183 14.73 4.73 6.06
CA PHE A 183 13.68 5.74 6.04
C PHE A 183 12.29 5.12 6.27
N ILE A 184 11.98 4.02 5.57
CA ILE A 184 10.72 3.28 5.76
C ILE A 184 10.64 2.73 7.19
N LEU A 185 11.69 2.08 7.69
CA LEU A 185 11.72 1.54 9.04
C LEU A 185 11.52 2.62 10.10
N PHE A 186 12.12 3.80 9.93
CA PHE A 186 11.90 4.94 10.82
C PHE A 186 10.41 5.32 10.85
N MET A 187 9.78 5.50 9.68
CA MET A 187 8.37 5.88 9.59
C MET A 187 7.43 4.81 10.15
N LEU A 188 7.77 3.54 9.98
CA LEU A 188 6.96 2.41 10.43
C LEU A 188 7.11 2.11 11.92
N THR A 189 8.30 2.28 12.49
CA THR A 189 8.64 1.76 13.82
C THR A 189 8.80 2.82 14.90
N ILE A 190 9.25 4.03 14.56
CA ILE A 190 9.53 5.08 15.53
C ILE A 190 8.23 5.80 15.91
N LYS A 191 7.96 5.85 17.23
CA LYS A 191 6.78 6.51 17.77
C LYS A 191 7.16 7.81 18.46
N LEU A 192 6.43 8.89 18.15
CA LEU A 192 6.57 10.17 18.81
C LEU A 192 5.63 10.26 20.01
N ARG A 193 6.18 10.41 21.22
CA ARG A 193 5.40 10.70 22.43
C ARG A 193 5.48 12.19 22.75
N LYS A 194 4.34 12.85 22.81
CA LYS A 194 4.26 14.26 23.22
C LYS A 194 4.21 14.38 24.75
N GLY A 195 5.17 15.10 25.32
CA GLY A 195 5.16 15.56 26.71
C GLY A 195 4.67 17.00 26.83
N PRO A 196 4.65 17.57 28.06
CA PRO A 196 4.19 18.94 28.29
C PRO A 196 5.00 20.00 27.53
N THR A 197 6.32 19.82 27.46
CA THR A 197 7.28 20.79 26.87
C THR A 197 8.27 20.14 25.90
N ASP A 198 8.16 18.83 25.69
CA ASP A 198 9.09 18.04 24.89
C ASP A 198 8.35 17.04 23.99
N TYR A 199 9.07 16.54 23.00
CA TYR A 199 8.75 15.32 22.28
C TYR A 199 9.79 14.26 22.62
N THR A 200 9.37 13.02 22.74
CA THR A 200 10.26 11.87 22.98
C THR A 200 10.13 10.90 21.82
N LEU A 201 11.24 10.61 21.14
CA LEU A 201 11.30 9.55 20.13
C LEU A 201 11.46 8.20 20.84
N MET A 202 10.61 7.26 20.49
CA MET A 202 10.60 5.93 21.07
C MET A 202 11.10 4.92 20.04
N PRO A 203 12.17 4.15 20.36
CA PRO A 203 12.62 3.05 19.51
C PRO A 203 11.57 1.92 19.47
N PRO A 204 11.65 1.01 18.47
CA PRO A 204 10.75 -0.14 18.36
C PRO A 204 10.76 -1.04 19.60
N THR A 205 11.93 -1.24 20.21
CA THR A 205 12.10 -2.14 21.36
C THR A 205 12.75 -1.39 22.52
N LEU A 206 12.08 -1.29 23.67
CA LEU A 206 12.56 -0.49 24.81
C LEU A 206 13.69 -1.20 25.61
N ASN A 207 13.80 -2.52 25.50
CA ASN A 207 14.54 -3.34 26.46
C ASN A 207 16.07 -3.41 26.25
N LYS A 208 16.59 -2.98 25.10
CA LYS A 208 18.03 -3.04 24.79
C LYS A 208 18.77 -1.74 25.05
N PHE A 209 18.09 -0.60 25.01
CA PHE A 209 18.75 0.70 24.99
C PHE A 209 19.03 1.20 26.40
N THR A 210 20.30 1.17 26.77
CA THR A 210 20.84 1.74 28.01
C THR A 210 20.77 3.27 28.03
N GLU A 211 20.57 3.91 26.87
CA GLU A 211 20.38 5.35 26.78
C GLU A 211 18.89 5.73 26.87
N PRO A 212 18.55 6.82 27.59
CA PRO A 212 17.18 7.27 27.68
C PRO A 212 16.64 7.66 26.28
N PRO A 213 15.35 7.44 26.01
CA PRO A 213 14.75 7.82 24.73
C PRO A 213 14.99 9.31 24.44
N LEU A 214 15.32 9.63 23.19
CA LEU A 214 15.80 10.96 22.80
C LEU A 214 14.69 12.00 23.05
N LYS A 215 14.98 12.95 23.96
CA LYS A 215 14.11 14.08 24.27
C LYS A 215 14.47 15.28 23.40
N LEU A 216 13.44 15.87 22.82
CA LEU A 216 13.51 16.99 21.90
C LEU A 216 12.68 18.12 22.51
N PHE A 217 13.29 19.26 22.77
CA PHE A 217 12.56 20.41 23.31
C PHE A 217 11.69 21.02 22.20
N GLN A 218 10.48 21.47 22.55
CA GLN A 218 9.53 22.03 21.57
C GLN A 218 10.05 23.30 20.87
N ASP A 219 10.98 24.01 21.50
CA ASP A 219 11.57 25.26 20.98
C ASP A 219 12.62 24.99 19.88
N ASP A 220 13.07 23.75 19.72
CA ASP A 220 14.01 23.34 18.69
C ASP A 220 13.24 22.89 17.43
N HIS A 221 13.38 23.65 16.34
CA HIS A 221 12.82 23.27 15.04
C HIS A 221 13.67 22.19 14.38
N PHE A 222 13.32 20.92 14.62
CA PHE A 222 13.97 19.79 13.97
C PHE A 222 13.25 19.38 12.67
N LYS A 223 13.98 19.37 11.54
CA LYS A 223 13.45 18.95 10.22
C LYS A 223 12.78 17.57 10.22
N PHE A 224 13.26 16.62 11.01
CA PHE A 224 12.66 15.29 11.07
C PHE A 224 11.28 15.27 11.77
N LEU A 225 10.95 16.27 12.61
CA LEU A 225 9.60 16.37 13.17
C LEU A 225 8.59 16.68 12.07
N ASP A 226 8.96 17.53 11.11
CA ASP A 226 8.14 17.80 9.93
C ASP A 226 7.93 16.53 9.10
N ILE A 227 8.95 15.68 8.97
CA ILE A 227 8.84 14.36 8.33
C ILE A 227 7.80 13.48 9.05
N ILE A 228 7.88 13.37 10.38
CA ILE A 228 6.93 12.57 11.17
C ILE A 228 5.50 13.12 11.04
N PHE A 229 5.34 14.45 11.04
CA PHE A 229 4.02 15.07 10.92
C PHE A 229 3.40 14.93 9.53
N ASN A 230 4.22 14.78 8.47
CA ASN A 230 3.79 14.52 7.10
C ASN A 230 3.57 13.03 6.78
N LYS A 231 3.38 12.17 7.80
CA LYS A 231 3.23 10.72 7.64
C LYS A 231 2.11 10.30 6.66
N ASP A 232 1.04 11.07 6.56
CA ASP A 232 -0.12 10.69 5.73
C ASP A 232 0.23 10.81 4.24
N ASP A 233 0.93 11.88 3.83
CA ASP A 233 1.40 12.05 2.45
C ASP A 233 2.53 11.08 2.12
N ILE A 234 3.44 10.82 3.08
CA ILE A 234 4.46 9.78 2.95
C ILE A 234 3.81 8.41 2.73
N ALA A 235 2.75 8.09 3.48
CA ALA A 235 2.03 6.83 3.31
C ALA A 235 1.43 6.66 1.90
N LEU A 236 0.98 7.75 1.27
CA LEU A 236 0.51 7.71 -0.11
C LEU A 236 1.64 7.42 -1.09
N ASP A 237 2.79 8.06 -0.92
CA ASP A 237 3.97 7.82 -1.75
C ASP A 237 4.54 6.40 -1.59
N LEU A 238 4.48 5.83 -0.38
CA LEU A 238 4.85 4.43 -0.10
C LEU A 238 3.90 3.40 -0.73
N LEU A 239 2.76 3.84 -1.27
CA LEU A 239 1.78 3.00 -1.96
C LEU A 239 1.76 3.23 -3.48
N ILE A 240 2.71 3.99 -4.02
CA ILE A 240 2.90 4.14 -5.47
C ILE A 240 3.67 2.93 -6.01
N LEU A 241 3.18 2.30 -7.08
CA LEU A 241 3.70 1.04 -7.61
C LEU A 241 5.16 1.13 -8.05
N ASP A 242 5.54 2.22 -8.72
CA ASP A 242 6.91 2.45 -9.20
C ASP A 242 7.81 3.09 -8.11
N ASN A 243 7.29 3.33 -6.90
CA ASN A 243 8.00 3.93 -5.76
C ASN A 243 8.20 2.90 -4.64
N GLN A 244 8.77 1.73 -4.99
CA GLN A 244 8.86 0.57 -4.09
C GLN A 244 10.30 0.06 -3.97
N ILE A 245 10.56 -0.58 -2.83
CA ILE A 245 11.69 -1.49 -2.64
C ILE A 245 11.20 -2.88 -2.25
N PRO A 246 11.97 -3.94 -2.56
CA PRO A 246 11.55 -5.30 -2.25
C PRO A 246 11.37 -5.49 -0.74
N PHE A 247 10.27 -6.13 -0.34
CA PHE A 247 9.88 -6.27 1.06
C PHE A 247 10.96 -6.97 1.90
N PHE A 248 11.58 -8.01 1.33
CA PHE A 248 12.62 -8.80 1.98
C PHE A 248 13.86 -7.98 2.37
N VAL A 249 14.16 -6.88 1.66
CA VAL A 249 15.29 -6.00 1.97
C VAL A 249 15.02 -5.24 3.27
N ILE A 250 13.80 -4.74 3.42
CA ILE A 250 13.36 -4.05 4.64
C ILE A 250 13.32 -5.03 5.82
N GLU A 251 12.83 -6.25 5.59
CA GLU A 251 12.82 -7.31 6.61
C GLU A 251 14.21 -7.69 7.09
N GLU A 252 15.20 -7.74 6.19
CA GLU A 252 16.58 -8.04 6.55
C GLU A 252 17.17 -6.99 7.49
N LEU A 253 16.88 -5.71 7.28
CA LEU A 253 17.32 -4.63 8.18
C LEU A 253 16.49 -4.53 9.46
N LEU A 254 15.20 -4.87 9.43
CA LEU A 254 14.37 -4.91 10.64
C LEU A 254 14.92 -5.90 11.68
N LYS A 255 15.54 -7.01 11.24
CA LYS A 255 16.17 -8.00 12.13
C LYS A 255 17.26 -7.38 13.01
N GLU A 256 17.98 -6.38 12.51
CA GLU A 256 19.02 -5.68 13.27
C GLU A 256 18.44 -4.81 14.39
N LEU A 257 17.17 -4.40 14.25
CA LEU A 257 16.45 -3.61 15.25
C LEU A 257 15.89 -4.46 16.41
N GLU A 258 16.08 -5.79 16.38
CA GLU A 258 15.52 -6.76 17.35
C GLU A 258 14.05 -6.48 17.67
N SER A 259 13.27 -6.26 16.61
CA SER A 259 11.89 -5.84 16.72
C SER A 259 11.00 -6.90 17.39
N GLU A 260 10.07 -6.43 18.23
CA GLU A 260 9.03 -7.27 18.86
C GLU A 260 7.97 -7.79 17.87
N LYS A 261 7.81 -7.12 16.73
CA LYS A 261 6.80 -7.41 15.72
C LYS A 261 7.41 -7.62 14.33
N PRO A 262 6.79 -8.46 13.49
CA PRO A 262 7.18 -8.58 12.09
C PRO A 262 6.85 -7.29 11.31
N LEU A 263 7.56 -7.07 10.18
CA LEU A 263 7.43 -5.84 9.38
C LEU A 263 5.98 -5.54 8.95
N HIS A 264 5.25 -6.58 8.55
CA HIS A 264 3.88 -6.42 8.07
C HIS A 264 2.94 -5.85 9.14
N GLU A 265 3.15 -6.13 10.44
CA GLU A 265 2.33 -5.55 11.49
C GLU A 265 2.54 -4.04 11.61
N TYR A 266 3.80 -3.55 11.58
CA TYR A 266 4.06 -2.11 11.59
C TYR A 266 3.51 -1.42 10.35
N ALA A 267 3.70 -2.00 9.17
CA ALA A 267 3.17 -1.44 7.94
C ALA A 267 1.64 -1.38 7.95
N LEU A 268 0.96 -2.40 8.46
CA LEU A 268 -0.51 -2.39 8.58
C LEU A 268 -1.01 -1.36 9.61
N GLU A 269 -0.30 -1.17 10.73
CA GLU A 269 -0.58 -0.09 11.69
C GLU A 269 -0.40 1.29 11.03
N PHE A 270 0.68 1.47 10.26
CA PHE A 270 0.99 2.72 9.57
C PHE A 270 -0.07 3.08 8.52
N PHE A 271 -0.59 2.08 7.79
CA PHE A 271 -1.61 2.26 6.76
C PHE A 271 -3.06 2.15 7.27
N GLU A 272 -3.31 2.06 8.59
CA GLU A 272 -4.64 1.78 9.15
C GLU A 272 -5.70 2.84 8.76
N THR A 273 -5.29 4.10 8.65
CA THR A 273 -6.16 5.24 8.33
C THR A 273 -6.41 5.40 6.82
N ILE A 274 -5.61 4.74 5.97
CA ILE A 274 -5.72 4.83 4.53
C ILE A 274 -6.85 3.92 4.03
N HIS A 275 -7.69 4.46 3.15
CA HIS A 275 -8.81 3.74 2.57
C HIS A 275 -8.43 3.18 1.20
N PRO A 276 -8.88 1.96 0.83
CA PRO A 276 -9.91 1.14 1.49
C PRO A 276 -9.46 0.52 2.83
N ARG A 277 -10.41 0.26 3.75
CA ARG A 277 -10.08 -0.30 5.08
C ARG A 277 -9.59 -1.74 4.98
N SER A 278 -8.72 -2.11 5.92
CA SER A 278 -8.28 -3.49 6.14
C SER A 278 -9.46 -4.45 6.25
N ALA A 279 -9.35 -5.58 5.57
CA ALA A 279 -10.26 -6.70 5.65
C ALA A 279 -10.14 -7.39 7.02
N GLN A 280 -11.23 -8.06 7.41
CA GLN A 280 -11.34 -8.65 8.74
C GLN A 280 -10.32 -9.77 9.02
N HIS A 281 -9.83 -10.47 7.99
CA HIS A 281 -8.86 -11.55 8.13
C HIS A 281 -7.51 -11.07 8.66
N CYS A 282 -7.16 -9.79 8.48
CA CYS A 282 -5.94 -9.22 9.07
C CYS A 282 -5.96 -9.18 10.60
N LYS A 283 -7.12 -9.41 11.23
CA LYS A 283 -7.26 -9.50 12.70
C LYS A 283 -7.24 -10.94 13.21
N ASP A 284 -7.26 -11.93 12.32
CA ASP A 284 -7.27 -13.35 12.68
C ASP A 284 -5.84 -13.87 12.79
N LYS A 285 -5.44 -14.22 14.02
CA LYS A 285 -4.10 -14.74 14.33
C LYS A 285 -3.83 -16.13 13.75
N ASN A 286 -4.85 -16.84 13.29
CA ASN A 286 -4.68 -18.17 12.70
C ASN A 286 -4.28 -18.12 11.23
N ILE A 287 -4.32 -16.94 10.60
CA ILE A 287 -4.02 -16.77 9.19
C ILE A 287 -2.59 -16.25 9.08
N SER A 288 -1.71 -17.12 8.58
CA SER A 288 -0.35 -16.71 8.24
C SER A 288 -0.39 -15.80 7.00
N PRO A 289 0.29 -14.64 7.03
CA PRO A 289 0.42 -13.81 5.85
C PRO A 289 1.26 -14.52 4.77
N PRO A 290 0.99 -14.27 3.48
CA PRO A 290 1.85 -14.72 2.40
C PRO A 290 3.17 -13.93 2.38
N GLU A 291 4.12 -14.36 1.56
CA GLU A 291 5.27 -13.53 1.23
C GLU A 291 4.81 -12.33 0.39
N PHE A 292 5.37 -11.15 0.69
CA PHE A 292 5.02 -9.89 0.03
C PHE A 292 6.15 -9.44 -0.88
N LEU A 293 5.81 -8.91 -2.05
CA LEU A 293 6.80 -8.35 -2.97
C LEU A 293 7.32 -6.99 -2.48
N HIS A 294 6.42 -6.14 -1.99
CA HIS A 294 6.70 -4.79 -1.51
C HIS A 294 5.50 -4.26 -0.68
N LEU A 295 5.55 -3.02 -0.19
CA LEU A 295 4.52 -2.45 0.70
C LEU A 295 3.14 -2.35 0.04
N LEU A 296 3.07 -1.97 -1.23
CA LEU A 296 1.78 -1.93 -1.96
C LEU A 296 1.13 -3.33 -2.09
N ASP A 297 1.91 -4.41 -2.22
CA ASP A 297 1.39 -5.79 -2.25
C ASP A 297 0.81 -6.20 -0.88
N LEU A 298 1.49 -5.85 0.22
CA LEU A 298 0.95 -6.00 1.57
C LEU A 298 -0.36 -5.20 1.76
N PHE A 299 -0.39 -3.97 1.26
CA PHE A 299 -1.58 -3.13 1.29
C PHE A 299 -2.71 -3.74 0.45
N HIS A 300 -2.42 -4.31 -0.71
CA HIS A 300 -3.40 -5.04 -1.51
C HIS A 300 -3.96 -6.26 -0.76
N TRP A 301 -3.09 -7.12 -0.23
CA TRP A 301 -3.48 -8.32 0.53
C TRP A 301 -4.43 -8.03 1.67
N SER A 302 -4.13 -6.97 2.40
CA SER A 302 -4.91 -6.60 3.56
C SER A 302 -6.25 -5.97 3.21
N ARG A 303 -6.54 -5.67 1.94
CA ARG A 303 -7.77 -4.99 1.48
C ARG A 303 -8.69 -5.96 0.75
N VAL A 304 -8.15 -7.04 0.22
CA VAL A 304 -8.84 -8.06 -0.58
C VAL A 304 -9.39 -9.19 0.32
N PRO A 305 -10.55 -9.80 0.01
CA PRO A 305 -10.99 -11.01 0.73
C PRO A 305 -9.95 -12.13 0.68
N GLN A 306 -9.72 -12.81 1.80
CA GLN A 306 -8.74 -13.90 1.88
C GLN A 306 -8.91 -14.95 0.77
N ASN A 307 -10.14 -15.37 0.48
CA ASN A 307 -10.42 -16.38 -0.54
C ASN A 307 -10.28 -15.89 -1.99
N LYS A 308 -10.07 -14.58 -2.19
CA LYS A 308 -9.90 -13.95 -3.50
C LYS A 308 -8.52 -13.33 -3.71
N TYR A 309 -7.61 -13.49 -2.74
CA TYR A 309 -6.29 -12.88 -2.81
C TYR A 309 -5.36 -13.56 -3.81
N THR A 310 -5.47 -14.87 -3.97
CA THR A 310 -4.69 -15.62 -4.96
C THR A 310 -5.58 -15.93 -6.15
N LEU A 311 -5.04 -15.77 -7.35
CA LEU A 311 -5.77 -16.04 -8.58
C LEU A 311 -6.01 -17.56 -8.72
N PRO A 312 -7.27 -18.04 -8.89
CA PRO A 312 -7.51 -19.42 -9.32
C PRO A 312 -6.96 -19.64 -10.74
N ARG A 313 -6.56 -20.87 -11.07
CA ARG A 313 -6.01 -21.21 -12.41
C ARG A 313 -6.98 -21.02 -13.58
N GLN A 314 -8.27 -20.79 -13.32
CA GLN A 314 -9.29 -20.55 -14.35
C GLN A 314 -9.66 -19.07 -14.36
N LEU A 315 -9.22 -18.37 -15.39
CA LEU A 315 -9.59 -16.99 -15.68
C LEU A 315 -10.44 -17.03 -16.94
N ASP A 316 -11.70 -16.59 -16.85
CA ASP A 316 -12.64 -16.62 -17.97
C ASP A 316 -12.70 -15.26 -18.70
N SER A 317 -12.90 -15.37 -20.02
CA SER A 317 -13.21 -14.35 -21.05
C SER A 317 -12.61 -12.95 -20.96
N ILE A 318 -11.95 -12.53 -22.06
CA ILE A 318 -11.56 -11.13 -22.35
C ILE A 318 -12.80 -10.27 -22.69
N ASP A 319 -13.92 -10.91 -23.02
CA ASP A 319 -15.17 -10.25 -23.44
C ASP A 319 -16.03 -9.81 -22.25
N TRP A 320 -15.50 -8.93 -21.39
CA TRP A 320 -16.31 -8.25 -20.38
C TRP A 320 -17.18 -7.16 -21.04
N VAL A 321 -18.42 -7.49 -21.38
CA VAL A 321 -19.48 -6.49 -21.61
C VAL A 321 -20.84 -7.00 -21.11
N PRO A 322 -21.15 -6.88 -19.82
CA PRO A 322 -22.54 -6.83 -19.40
C PRO A 322 -22.94 -5.36 -19.26
N HIS A 323 -23.90 -4.91 -20.09
CA HIS A 323 -24.70 -3.73 -19.83
C HIS A 323 -25.51 -3.95 -18.54
N THR A 324 -24.82 -3.91 -17.41
CA THR A 324 -25.40 -4.14 -16.10
C THR A 324 -26.15 -2.86 -15.71
N PRO A 325 -27.38 -2.97 -15.21
CA PRO A 325 -28.18 -1.78 -14.88
C PRO A 325 -27.50 -0.92 -13.82
N ASN A 326 -27.71 0.39 -13.88
CA ASN A 326 -27.21 1.32 -12.85
C ASN A 326 -27.96 1.18 -11.53
N ALA A 327 -27.49 1.85 -10.47
CA ALA A 327 -28.07 1.66 -9.14
C ALA A 327 -29.56 2.02 -9.09
N MET A 328 -29.98 3.06 -9.81
CA MET A 328 -31.39 3.45 -9.92
C MET A 328 -32.23 2.41 -10.67
N GLU A 329 -31.77 1.88 -11.79
CA GLU A 329 -32.44 0.81 -12.54
C GLU A 329 -32.55 -0.49 -11.73
N LEU A 330 -31.52 -0.82 -10.95
CA LEU A 330 -31.56 -1.96 -10.04
C LEU A 330 -32.58 -1.76 -8.92
N ARG A 331 -32.63 -0.57 -8.33
CA ARG A 331 -33.66 -0.21 -7.33
C ARG A 331 -35.07 -0.35 -7.92
N GLU A 332 -35.24 0.05 -9.17
CA GLU A 332 -36.47 -0.09 -9.90
C GLU A 332 -36.89 -1.56 -10.05
N SER A 333 -35.96 -2.48 -10.26
CA SER A 333 -36.21 -3.94 -10.25
C SER A 333 -36.32 -4.57 -8.85
N ALA A 334 -36.64 -3.79 -7.82
CA ALA A 334 -36.74 -4.25 -6.43
C ALA A 334 -35.42 -4.83 -5.87
N THR A 335 -34.28 -4.32 -6.32
CA THR A 335 -32.98 -4.57 -5.68
C THR A 335 -32.79 -3.57 -4.53
N VAL A 336 -32.46 -4.08 -3.34
CA VAL A 336 -32.13 -3.26 -2.18
C VAL A 336 -30.62 -3.21 -2.03
N PHE A 337 -30.10 -2.01 -1.75
CA PHE A 337 -28.70 -1.79 -1.46
C PHE A 337 -28.50 -1.78 0.05
N GLU A 338 -27.72 -2.73 0.55
CA GLU A 338 -27.45 -2.84 1.98
C GLU A 338 -25.98 -2.68 2.29
N LYS A 339 -25.72 -1.99 3.41
CA LYS A 339 -24.38 -1.78 3.90
C LYS A 339 -23.85 -3.06 4.53
N LYS A 340 -22.79 -3.60 3.95
CA LYS A 340 -22.06 -4.75 4.47
C LYS A 340 -21.11 -4.30 5.58
N THR A 341 -21.33 -4.80 6.80
CA THR A 341 -20.57 -4.40 8.00
C THR A 341 -19.38 -5.30 8.33
N SER A 342 -19.19 -6.39 7.58
CA SER A 342 -18.15 -7.40 7.82
C SER A 342 -17.45 -7.79 6.53
N GLY A 343 -16.21 -8.26 6.63
CA GLY A 343 -15.40 -8.69 5.48
C GLY A 343 -14.43 -7.60 4.98
N SER A 344 -14.25 -7.53 3.66
CA SER A 344 -13.32 -6.63 2.97
C SER A 344 -14.06 -5.42 2.38
N SER A 345 -13.36 -4.28 2.30
CA SER A 345 -13.85 -3.05 1.67
C SER A 345 -14.08 -3.16 0.16
N LEU A 346 -13.55 -4.21 -0.48
CA LEU A 346 -13.62 -4.44 -1.92
C LEU A 346 -14.62 -5.56 -2.28
N ASP A 347 -15.35 -6.11 -1.30
CA ASP A 347 -16.17 -7.31 -1.48
C ASP A 347 -17.67 -7.01 -1.60
N ILE A 348 -18.12 -6.84 -2.85
CA ILE A 348 -19.54 -6.70 -3.20
C ILE A 348 -20.13 -8.10 -3.41
N THR A 349 -21.32 -8.34 -2.86
CA THR A 349 -22.01 -9.61 -3.01
C THR A 349 -23.49 -9.40 -3.33
N PHE A 350 -24.06 -10.28 -4.14
CA PHE A 350 -25.48 -10.29 -4.44
C PHE A 350 -26.12 -11.55 -3.86
N GLN A 351 -27.29 -11.40 -3.23
CA GLN A 351 -28.05 -12.54 -2.70
C GLN A 351 -29.56 -12.32 -2.83
N ARG A 352 -30.30 -13.42 -2.94
CA ARG A 352 -31.78 -13.42 -2.89
C ARG A 352 -32.20 -13.79 -1.47
N ARG A 353 -32.91 -12.92 -0.75
CA ARG A 353 -33.20 -13.16 0.68
C ARG A 353 -34.33 -14.17 0.93
N ARG A 354 -34.13 -14.98 1.98
CA ARG A 354 -34.85 -16.23 2.30
C ARG A 354 -36.34 -16.08 2.66
N PHE A 355 -36.77 -14.94 3.21
CA PHE A 355 -38.17 -14.76 3.62
C PHE A 355 -39.12 -14.37 2.49
N LYS A 356 -38.59 -14.07 1.30
CA LYS A 356 -39.31 -13.74 0.07
C LYS A 356 -38.22 -13.65 -1.00
N GLY A 357 -37.88 -14.74 -1.71
CA GLY A 357 -36.88 -14.77 -2.80
C GLY A 357 -37.13 -13.82 -3.98
N ILE A 358 -38.08 -12.92 -3.77
CA ILE A 358 -38.62 -11.82 -4.54
C ILE A 358 -37.82 -10.52 -4.38
N ILE A 359 -36.94 -10.41 -3.37
CA ILE A 359 -36.08 -9.23 -3.19
C ILE A 359 -34.62 -9.63 -3.38
N GLY A 360 -33.99 -9.03 -4.39
CA GLY A 360 -32.55 -9.03 -4.58
C GLY A 360 -31.88 -8.05 -3.62
N VAL A 361 -30.80 -8.47 -2.99
CA VAL A 361 -30.01 -7.63 -2.09
C VAL A 361 -28.59 -7.56 -2.62
N LEU A 362 -28.13 -6.34 -2.87
CA LEU A 362 -26.75 -6.06 -3.20
C LEU A 362 -26.07 -5.51 -1.94
N ASP A 363 -25.27 -6.36 -1.31
CA ASP A 363 -24.49 -6.02 -0.13
C ASP A 363 -23.18 -5.35 -0.58
N ILE A 364 -23.05 -4.06 -0.30
CA ILE A 364 -21.87 -3.25 -0.63
C ILE A 364 -21.18 -2.82 0.67
N PRO A 365 -19.85 -2.97 0.80
CA PRO A 365 -19.12 -2.46 1.95
C PRO A 365 -19.33 -0.96 2.17
N GLU A 366 -19.10 -0.50 3.40
CA GLU A 366 -19.04 0.94 3.68
C GLU A 366 -17.81 1.55 3.01
N LEU A 367 -18.02 2.46 2.06
CA LEU A 367 -16.97 3.08 1.25
C LEU A 367 -16.71 4.52 1.69
N HIS A 368 -15.43 4.83 1.86
CA HIS A 368 -14.92 6.16 2.17
C HIS A 368 -14.00 6.60 1.05
N PHE A 369 -14.40 7.62 0.32
CA PHE A 369 -13.58 8.22 -0.74
C PHE A 369 -13.05 9.57 -0.29
N ARG A 370 -11.72 9.67 -0.30
CA ARG A 370 -10.93 10.86 0.01
C ARG A 370 -10.30 11.39 -1.27
N ASN A 371 -9.69 12.56 -1.20
CA ASN A 371 -9.01 13.16 -2.35
C ASN A 371 -7.87 12.28 -2.88
N TYR A 372 -7.21 11.52 -2.01
CA TYR A 372 -6.16 10.56 -2.37
C TYR A 372 -6.68 9.23 -2.92
N SER A 373 -7.98 8.94 -2.83
CA SER A 373 -8.49 7.62 -3.18
C SER A 373 -8.24 7.27 -4.64
N SER A 374 -8.29 8.25 -5.55
CA SER A 374 -7.92 8.03 -6.95
C SER A 374 -6.53 7.41 -7.07
N LEU A 375 -5.51 8.02 -6.48
CA LEU A 375 -4.12 7.54 -6.48
C LEU A 375 -4.02 6.09 -5.99
N ILE A 376 -4.64 5.78 -4.85
CA ILE A 376 -4.62 4.43 -4.28
C ILE A 376 -5.25 3.41 -5.23
N PHE A 377 -6.42 3.69 -5.79
CA PHE A 377 -7.09 2.78 -6.72
C PHE A 377 -6.30 2.61 -8.03
N TYR A 378 -5.69 3.67 -8.56
CA TYR A 378 -4.82 3.58 -9.74
C TYR A 378 -3.65 2.63 -9.50
N ASN A 379 -2.93 2.79 -8.39
CA ASN A 379 -1.77 1.95 -8.08
C ASN A 379 -2.15 0.50 -7.78
N LEU A 380 -3.27 0.27 -7.09
CA LEU A 380 -3.79 -1.08 -6.88
C LEU A 380 -4.19 -1.77 -8.18
N ILE A 381 -4.88 -1.08 -9.10
CA ILE A 381 -5.25 -1.65 -10.40
C ILE A 381 -3.99 -1.92 -11.25
N ALA A 382 -3.04 -1.00 -11.28
CA ALA A 382 -1.78 -1.20 -11.98
C ALA A 382 -1.01 -2.42 -11.44
N PHE A 383 -1.00 -2.59 -10.12
CA PHE A 383 -0.42 -3.76 -9.47
C PHE A 383 -1.15 -5.06 -9.86
N GLU A 384 -2.49 -5.08 -9.84
CA GLU A 384 -3.29 -6.26 -10.23
C GLU A 384 -3.15 -6.63 -11.72
N ILE A 385 -2.89 -5.64 -12.58
CA ILE A 385 -2.62 -5.87 -14.02
C ILE A 385 -1.25 -6.54 -14.20
N GLN A 386 -0.22 -6.05 -13.51
CA GLN A 386 1.15 -6.56 -13.62
C GLN A 386 1.33 -7.90 -12.90
N SER A 387 0.58 -8.14 -11.82
CA SER A 387 0.69 -9.36 -11.04
C SER A 387 -0.13 -10.51 -11.65
N SER A 388 0.55 -11.62 -11.96
CA SER A 388 -0.09 -12.84 -12.46
C SER A 388 -0.58 -13.78 -11.36
N SER A 389 -0.11 -13.61 -10.13
CA SER A 389 -0.39 -14.50 -8.99
C SER A 389 -1.43 -13.93 -8.01
N ARG A 390 -1.59 -12.61 -7.97
CA ARG A 390 -2.50 -11.91 -7.06
C ARG A 390 -3.88 -11.71 -7.71
N GLY A 391 -4.92 -11.69 -6.88
CA GLY A 391 -6.30 -11.56 -7.30
C GLY A 391 -6.65 -10.17 -7.81
N ARG A 392 -7.60 -10.10 -8.76
CA ARG A 392 -8.02 -8.89 -9.46
C ARG A 392 -9.25 -8.21 -8.83
N CYS A 393 -9.26 -8.10 -7.51
CA CYS A 393 -10.43 -7.66 -6.75
C CYS A 393 -10.69 -6.16 -6.88
N THR A 394 -9.64 -5.34 -6.96
CA THR A 394 -9.75 -3.89 -7.16
C THR A 394 -10.27 -3.58 -8.55
N MET A 395 -9.82 -4.31 -9.57
CA MET A 395 -10.34 -4.25 -10.93
C MET A 395 -11.83 -4.61 -10.96
N ALA A 396 -12.21 -5.76 -10.39
CA ALA A 396 -13.60 -6.20 -10.32
C ALA A 396 -14.50 -5.22 -9.55
N PHE A 397 -14.01 -4.71 -8.42
CA PHE A 397 -14.70 -3.68 -7.65
C PHE A 397 -14.91 -2.42 -8.48
N SER A 398 -13.88 -1.96 -9.20
CA SER A 398 -13.95 -0.75 -10.03
C SER A 398 -14.95 -0.90 -11.17
N ALA A 399 -14.99 -2.07 -11.83
CA ALA A 399 -15.96 -2.38 -12.86
C ALA A 399 -17.41 -2.44 -12.32
N LEU A 400 -17.64 -3.08 -11.16
CA LEU A 400 -18.96 -3.09 -10.51
C LEU A 400 -19.41 -1.69 -10.12
N MET A 401 -18.54 -0.92 -9.46
CA MET A 401 -18.85 0.44 -9.03
C MET A 401 -19.13 1.35 -10.21
N ARG A 402 -18.43 1.18 -11.34
CA ARG A 402 -18.72 1.87 -12.59
C ARG A 402 -20.10 1.51 -13.17
N ASN A 403 -20.52 0.25 -13.08
CA ASN A 403 -21.85 -0.12 -13.51
C ASN A 403 -22.92 0.55 -12.64
N LEU A 404 -22.70 0.58 -11.33
CA LEU A 404 -23.65 1.14 -10.36
C LEU A 404 -23.73 2.68 -10.37
N LEU A 405 -22.61 3.38 -10.59
CA LEU A 405 -22.49 4.83 -10.46
C LEU A 405 -22.35 5.52 -11.82
N GLN A 406 -23.48 5.70 -12.53
CA GLN A 406 -23.50 6.37 -13.83
C GLN A 406 -24.04 7.80 -13.75
N THR A 407 -24.94 8.07 -12.81
CA THR A 407 -25.63 9.34 -12.63
C THR A 407 -25.45 9.89 -11.21
N GLU A 408 -25.81 11.15 -10.98
CA GLU A 408 -25.79 11.70 -9.62
C GLU A 408 -26.84 11.06 -8.72
N GLU A 409 -27.96 10.61 -9.30
CA GLU A 409 -29.06 9.94 -8.62
C GLU A 409 -28.61 8.61 -8.04
N ASP A 410 -27.75 7.87 -8.75
CA ASP A 410 -27.11 6.65 -8.27
C ASP A 410 -26.26 6.90 -7.02
N VAL A 411 -25.43 7.95 -7.07
CA VAL A 411 -24.60 8.36 -5.94
C VAL A 411 -25.47 8.78 -4.75
N LYS A 412 -26.54 9.57 -5.00
CA LYS A 412 -27.50 9.99 -3.97
C LYS A 412 -28.19 8.76 -3.33
N LEU A 413 -28.51 7.73 -4.11
CA LEU A 413 -29.10 6.49 -3.62
C LEU A 413 -28.14 5.73 -2.68
N LEU A 414 -26.88 5.53 -3.08
CA LEU A 414 -25.92 4.81 -2.24
C LEU A 414 -25.53 5.61 -0.98
N ARG A 415 -25.50 6.95 -1.04
CA ARG A 415 -25.35 7.82 0.14
C ARG A 415 -26.52 7.66 1.11
N ARG A 416 -27.76 7.67 0.61
CA ARG A 416 -28.97 7.44 1.45
C ARG A 416 -29.00 6.06 2.09
N SER A 417 -28.42 5.07 1.42
CA SER A 417 -28.29 3.70 1.93
C SER A 417 -27.14 3.54 2.93
N GLY A 418 -26.41 4.62 3.24
CA GLY A 418 -25.28 4.61 4.17
C GLY A 418 -24.03 3.88 3.65
N ILE A 419 -24.00 3.53 2.36
CA ILE A 419 -22.88 2.81 1.73
C ILE A 419 -21.74 3.79 1.42
N LEU A 420 -22.06 4.97 0.88
CA LEU A 420 -21.07 6.03 0.63
C LEU A 420 -21.08 6.99 1.83
N VAL A 421 -20.04 6.94 2.67
CA VAL A 421 -19.90 7.76 3.88
C VAL A 421 -18.82 8.81 3.70
N SER A 422 -19.09 10.07 4.11
CA SER A 422 -18.12 11.17 4.14
C SER A 422 -17.27 11.29 2.86
N SER A 423 -17.91 11.34 1.70
CA SER A 423 -17.20 11.51 0.43
C SER A 423 -16.73 12.96 0.30
N SER A 424 -15.41 13.21 0.37
CA SER A 424 -14.83 14.53 0.04
C SER A 424 -15.02 14.88 -1.44
N MET A 425 -15.44 13.89 -2.24
CA MET A 425 -15.70 14.00 -3.65
C MET A 425 -17.20 14.27 -3.94
N THR A 426 -17.46 15.12 -4.92
CA THR A 426 -18.81 15.37 -5.44
C THR A 426 -19.37 14.14 -6.16
N ALA A 427 -20.67 14.12 -6.44
CA ALA A 427 -21.28 13.01 -7.19
C ALA A 427 -20.63 12.85 -8.58
N SER A 428 -20.46 13.97 -9.30
CA SER A 428 -19.77 14.00 -10.59
C SER A 428 -18.32 13.52 -10.51
N GLN A 429 -17.56 13.89 -9.47
CA GLN A 429 -16.19 13.41 -9.30
C GLN A 429 -16.12 11.90 -9.04
N LEU A 430 -17.09 11.32 -8.32
CA LEU A 430 -17.15 9.88 -8.07
C LEU A 430 -17.50 9.09 -9.35
N THR A 431 -18.50 9.54 -10.10
CA THR A 431 -18.88 8.88 -11.37
C THR A 431 -17.72 8.93 -12.37
N ASP A 432 -17.07 10.09 -12.48
CA ASP A 432 -15.90 10.30 -13.32
C ASP A 432 -14.67 9.49 -12.87
N LEU A 433 -14.45 9.34 -11.56
CA LEU A 433 -13.42 8.44 -11.03
C LEU A 433 -13.64 7.00 -11.49
N PHE A 434 -14.83 6.45 -11.28
CA PHE A 434 -15.10 5.05 -11.63
C PHE A 434 -15.18 4.81 -13.14
N GLU A 435 -15.60 5.81 -13.93
CA GLU A 435 -15.45 5.80 -15.39
C GLU A 435 -13.98 5.63 -15.77
N ARG A 436 -13.08 6.45 -15.22
CA ARG A 436 -11.65 6.34 -15.53
C ARG A 436 -11.03 5.04 -15.04
N LEU A 437 -11.33 4.60 -13.81
CA LEU A 437 -10.78 3.36 -13.25
C LEU A 437 -11.22 2.16 -14.09
N SER A 438 -12.50 2.09 -14.48
CA SER A 438 -13.01 1.01 -15.32
C SER A 438 -12.34 0.95 -16.69
N ARG A 439 -11.97 2.09 -17.29
CA ARG A 439 -11.24 2.10 -18.57
C ARG A 439 -9.86 1.45 -18.47
N LEU A 440 -9.20 1.50 -17.31
CA LEU A 440 -7.92 0.79 -17.11
C LEU A 440 -8.10 -0.72 -17.14
N THR A 441 -9.28 -1.20 -16.74
CA THR A 441 -9.60 -2.61 -16.69
C THR A 441 -9.99 -3.18 -18.05
N GLU A 442 -10.28 -2.32 -19.04
CA GLU A 442 -10.61 -2.73 -20.39
C GLU A 442 -9.45 -3.57 -20.99
N ASN A 443 -9.80 -4.61 -21.74
CA ASN A 443 -8.85 -5.55 -22.37
C ASN A 443 -8.05 -6.45 -21.42
N HIS A 444 -8.32 -6.41 -20.11
CA HIS A 444 -7.70 -7.31 -19.15
C HIS A 444 -8.70 -8.37 -18.70
N GLN A 445 -8.22 -9.59 -18.45
CA GLN A 445 -9.08 -10.69 -17.98
C GLN A 445 -9.63 -10.35 -16.58
N MET A 446 -10.93 -10.53 -16.39
CA MET A 446 -11.59 -10.29 -15.11
C MET A 446 -11.70 -11.58 -14.28
N PRO A 447 -11.83 -11.49 -12.94
CA PRO A 447 -12.07 -12.67 -12.13
C PRO A 447 -13.48 -13.24 -12.40
N SER A 448 -13.63 -14.56 -12.40
CA SER A 448 -14.92 -15.24 -12.66
C SER A 448 -16.01 -14.92 -11.62
N ASP A 449 -15.63 -14.58 -10.39
CA ASP A 449 -16.58 -14.10 -9.37
C ASP A 449 -17.32 -12.83 -9.82
N LEU A 450 -16.69 -11.99 -10.65
CA LEU A 450 -17.30 -10.78 -11.20
C LEU A 450 -18.44 -11.13 -12.17
N SER A 451 -18.18 -12.04 -13.13
CA SER A 451 -19.20 -12.48 -14.09
C SER A 451 -20.35 -13.17 -13.36
N ALA A 452 -20.05 -14.03 -12.38
CA ALA A 452 -21.07 -14.69 -11.57
C ALA A 452 -21.99 -13.70 -10.85
N ILE A 453 -21.47 -12.60 -10.30
CA ILE A 453 -22.29 -11.56 -9.66
C ILE A 453 -23.14 -10.83 -10.70
N CYS A 454 -22.56 -10.41 -11.82
CA CYS A 454 -23.30 -9.70 -12.86
C CYS A 454 -24.40 -10.55 -13.49
N ASP A 455 -24.15 -11.83 -13.75
CA ASP A 455 -25.16 -12.77 -14.26
C ASP A 455 -26.31 -12.94 -13.28
N GLN A 456 -26.02 -13.05 -11.98
CA GLN A 456 -27.05 -13.14 -10.94
C GLN A 456 -27.92 -11.88 -10.87
N VAL A 457 -27.28 -10.71 -10.93
CA VAL A 457 -27.95 -9.39 -10.93
C VAL A 457 -28.81 -9.23 -12.19
N LEU A 458 -28.26 -9.53 -13.36
CA LEU A 458 -28.95 -9.39 -14.65
C LEU A 458 -30.11 -10.39 -14.77
N SER A 459 -29.90 -11.65 -14.35
CA SER A 459 -30.95 -12.67 -14.29
C SER A 459 -32.11 -12.22 -13.42
N TYR A 460 -31.83 -11.60 -12.26
CA TYR A 460 -32.86 -11.08 -11.37
C TYR A 460 -33.57 -9.86 -11.98
N HIS A 461 -32.83 -8.92 -12.56
CA HIS A 461 -33.37 -7.71 -13.18
C HIS A 461 -34.31 -8.01 -14.36
N ASN A 462 -33.97 -9.02 -15.18
CA ASN A 462 -34.71 -9.40 -16.37
C ASN A 462 -35.85 -10.42 -16.12
N ASP A 463 -36.05 -10.86 -14.87
CA ASP A 463 -37.10 -11.82 -14.55
C ASP A 463 -38.49 -11.17 -14.67
N ARG A 464 -39.30 -11.68 -15.61
CA ARG A 464 -40.63 -11.16 -15.91
C ARG A 464 -41.60 -11.25 -14.73
N ALA A 465 -41.43 -12.23 -13.84
CA ALA A 465 -42.29 -12.36 -12.67
C ALA A 465 -42.06 -11.21 -11.69
N TYR A 466 -40.80 -10.83 -11.46
CA TYR A 466 -40.48 -9.70 -10.59
C TYR A 466 -40.82 -8.37 -11.21
N GLN A 467 -40.65 -8.21 -12.53
CA GLN A 467 -41.12 -7.01 -13.21
C GLN A 467 -42.65 -6.85 -13.11
N PHE A 468 -43.41 -7.94 -13.17
CA PHE A 468 -44.87 -7.92 -13.01
C PHE A 468 -45.31 -7.55 -11.58
N PHE A 469 -44.66 -8.12 -10.55
CA PHE A 469 -44.96 -7.82 -9.15
C PHE A 469 -44.21 -6.60 -8.61
N ARG A 470 -43.40 -5.92 -9.41
CA ARG A 470 -42.53 -4.79 -9.02
C ARG A 470 -43.23 -3.76 -8.17
N PHE A 471 -44.39 -3.27 -8.62
CA PHE A 471 -45.16 -2.26 -7.90
C PHE A 471 -45.60 -2.76 -6.52
N ILE A 472 -46.04 -4.02 -6.45
CA ILE A 472 -46.49 -4.64 -5.21
C ILE A 472 -45.32 -4.82 -4.23
N ILE A 473 -44.16 -5.22 -4.74
CA ILE A 473 -42.97 -5.44 -3.92
C ILE A 473 -42.47 -4.11 -3.34
N LEU A 474 -42.30 -3.09 -4.18
CA LEU A 474 -41.74 -1.80 -3.77
C LEU A 474 -42.66 -1.01 -2.83
N TRP A 475 -43.98 -1.07 -3.01
CA TRP A 475 -44.92 -0.30 -2.18
C TRP A 475 -45.29 -0.98 -0.87
N TYR A 476 -45.48 -2.30 -0.87
CA TYR A 476 -46.07 -2.96 0.29
C TYR A 476 -45.04 -3.58 1.23
N PHE A 477 -43.88 -4.04 0.73
CA PHE A 477 -42.94 -4.82 1.53
C PHE A 477 -42.02 -4.02 2.45
N PRO A 478 -41.59 -2.78 2.12
CA PRO A 478 -40.79 -1.97 3.04
C PRO A 478 -41.59 -1.45 4.24
N ASN A 479 -42.93 -1.43 4.16
CA ASN A 479 -43.81 -0.95 5.21
C ASN A 479 -44.54 -2.14 5.87
N PRO A 480 -44.18 -2.53 7.11
CA PRO A 480 -44.77 -3.68 7.77
C PRO A 480 -46.29 -3.55 7.98
N GLN A 481 -46.81 -2.34 8.15
CA GLN A 481 -48.25 -2.08 8.28
C GLN A 481 -48.97 -2.29 6.93
N ALA A 482 -48.38 -1.83 5.83
CA ALA A 482 -48.93 -2.03 4.49
C ALA A 482 -48.87 -3.51 4.07
N THR A 483 -47.79 -4.22 4.41
CA THR A 483 -47.69 -5.67 4.20
C THR A 483 -48.79 -6.41 4.95
N PHE A 484 -49.03 -6.06 6.22
CA PHE A 484 -50.09 -6.66 7.04
C PHE A 484 -51.48 -6.41 6.44
N LEU A 485 -51.76 -5.18 6.01
CA LEU A 485 -53.05 -4.82 5.40
C LEU A 485 -53.32 -5.58 4.11
N VAL A 486 -52.33 -5.73 3.22
CA VAL A 486 -52.47 -6.53 2.00
C VAL A 486 -52.70 -8.01 2.31
N PHE A 487 -51.96 -8.55 3.28
CA PHE A 487 -52.12 -9.94 3.70
C PHE A 487 -53.53 -10.21 4.25
N VAL A 488 -54.02 -9.35 5.15
CA VAL A 488 -55.38 -9.45 5.70
C VAL A 488 -56.43 -9.29 4.59
N SER A 489 -56.24 -8.34 3.69
CA SER A 489 -57.16 -8.12 2.56
C SER A 489 -57.24 -9.37 1.68
N GLY A 490 -56.11 -9.97 1.32
CA GLY A 490 -56.09 -11.21 0.54
C GLY A 490 -56.77 -12.38 1.25
N LEU A 491 -56.53 -12.53 2.56
CA LEU A 491 -57.12 -13.59 3.37
C LEU A 491 -58.65 -13.46 3.49
N LEU A 492 -59.18 -12.24 3.46
CA LEU A 492 -60.62 -11.95 3.44
C LEU A 492 -61.24 -12.07 2.04
N PHE A 493 -60.45 -11.87 0.98
CA PHE A 493 -60.90 -11.89 -0.41
C PHE A 493 -61.08 -13.30 -0.98
N VAL A 494 -60.23 -14.25 -0.57
CA VAL A 494 -60.31 -15.65 -1.04
C VAL A 494 -61.63 -16.34 -0.64
N PRO A 495 -62.11 -16.24 0.62
CA PRO A 495 -63.40 -16.76 1.02
C PRO A 495 -64.56 -16.14 0.25
N THR A 496 -64.50 -14.85 -0.05
CA THR A 496 -65.57 -14.15 -0.80
C THR A 496 -65.64 -14.63 -2.25
N ILE A 497 -64.50 -14.87 -2.90
CA ILE A 497 -64.47 -15.47 -4.24
C ILE A 497 -65.04 -16.90 -4.22
N LEU A 498 -64.60 -17.73 -3.26
CA LEU A 498 -65.10 -19.10 -3.12
C LEU A 498 -66.62 -19.12 -2.88
N GLN A 499 -67.11 -18.24 -2.01
CA GLN A 499 -68.53 -18.08 -1.74
C GLN A 499 -69.31 -17.66 -3.00
N THR A 500 -68.75 -16.75 -3.80
CA THR A 500 -69.39 -16.30 -5.06
C THR A 500 -69.43 -17.41 -6.10
N ILE A 501 -68.36 -18.19 -6.24
CA ILE A 501 -68.31 -19.36 -7.15
C ILE A 501 -69.31 -20.43 -6.68
N TYR A 502 -69.34 -20.74 -5.39
CA TYR A 502 -70.27 -21.71 -4.82
C TYR A 502 -71.73 -21.27 -5.03
N ALA A 503 -72.02 -19.99 -4.83
CA ALA A 503 -73.34 -19.42 -5.07
C ALA A 503 -73.74 -19.54 -6.56
N MET A 504 -72.84 -19.28 -7.51
CA MET A 504 -73.14 -19.44 -8.94
C MET A 504 -73.36 -20.91 -9.35
N ILE A 505 -72.64 -21.86 -8.75
CA ILE A 505 -72.80 -23.29 -9.05
C ILE A 505 -74.10 -23.85 -8.47
N TYR A 506 -74.52 -23.38 -7.29
CA TYR A 506 -75.73 -23.88 -6.63
C TYR A 506 -77.02 -23.17 -7.05
N HIS A 507 -76.93 -21.99 -7.68
CA HIS A 507 -78.07 -21.25 -8.23
C HIS A 507 -78.17 -21.32 -9.78
N SER A 508 -77.28 -22.07 -10.43
CA SER A 508 -77.49 -22.58 -11.80
C SER A 508 -78.20 -23.92 -11.76
#